data_AF-A0A1C3JU93-F1
#
_entry.id   AF-A0A1C3JU93-F1
#
_cell.length_a   1.000
_cell.length_b   1.000
_cell.length_c   1.000
_cell.angle_alpha   90.00
_cell.angle_beta   90.00
_cell.angle_gamma   90.00
#
_symmetry.space_group_name_H-M   'P 1'
#
loop_
_entity.id
_entity.type
_entity.pdbx_description
1 polymer ?
#
loop_
_entity_poly.entity_id
_entity_poly.type
_entity_poly.pdbx_seq_one_letter_code
_entity_poly.pdbx_strand_id
1 'polypeptide(L)' 'MTAFDTRVEELIAKHPHLTKDEAIKIVTEKNKRKKQKRNERSNKGNVNKD' A
#
# COMPACT_ATOMS: atom_id res chain seq x y z
N MET A 1 -2.72 7.49 -16.51
CA MET A 1 -3.23 7.20 -15.16
C MET A 1 -2.40 6.08 -14.57
N THR A 2 -1.78 6.27 -13.41
CA THR A 2 -0.97 5.20 -12.79
C THR A 2 -1.88 4.23 -12.04
N ALA A 3 -1.41 3.01 -11.77
CA ALA A 3 -2.14 2.06 -10.92
C ALA A 3 -2.35 2.58 -9.48
N PHE A 4 -1.60 3.61 -9.07
CA PHE A 4 -1.83 4.32 -7.81
C PHE A 4 -3.03 5.25 -7.93
N ASP A 5 -3.07 6.07 -8.98
CA ASP A 5 -4.18 7.01 -9.23
C ASP A 5 -5.51 6.27 -9.38
N THR A 6 -5.55 5.18 -10.14
CA THR A 6 -6.74 4.34 -10.27
C THR A 6 -7.26 3.84 -8.92
N ARG A 7 -6.37 3.42 -8.02
CA ARG A 7 -6.76 2.95 -6.68
C ARG A 7 -7.27 4.07 -5.78
N VAL A 8 -6.73 5.28 -5.93
CA VAL A 8 -7.20 6.46 -5.20
C VAL A 8 -8.59 6.83 -5.70
N GLU A 9 -8.80 6.87 -7.02
CA GLU A 9 -10.10 7.19 -7.62
C GLU A 9 -11.17 6.13 -7.29
N GLU A 10 -10.84 4.84 -7.36
CA GLU A 10 -11.74 3.77 -6.92
C GLU A 10 -12.11 3.88 -5.43
N LEU A 11 -11.16 4.32 -4.59
CA LEU A 11 -11.39 4.48 -3.16
C LEU A 11 -12.33 5.66 -2.88
N ILE A 12 -12.15 6.78 -3.58
CA ILE A 12 -13.04 7.95 -3.50
C ILE A 12 -14.42 7.60 -4.05
N ALA A 13 -14.50 6.85 -5.16
CA ALA A 13 -15.76 6.41 -5.74
C ALA A 13 -16.58 5.53 -4.78
N LYS A 14 -15.92 4.66 -4.00
CA LYS A 14 -16.58 3.81 -2.98
C LYS A 14 -16.87 4.56 -1.68
N HIS A 15 -16.09 5.59 -1.38
CA HIS A 15 -16.18 6.38 -0.16
C HIS A 15 -16.22 7.87 -0.53
N PRO A 16 -17.37 8.38 -0.99
CA PRO A 16 -17.48 9.77 -1.45
C PRO A 16 -17.28 10.81 -0.33
N HIS A 17 -17.22 10.38 0.92
CA HIS A 17 -16.89 11.22 2.08
C HIS A 17 -15.37 11.37 2.31
N LEU A 18 -14.54 10.52 1.70
CA LEU A 18 -13.09 10.64 1.80
C LEU A 18 -12.60 11.70 0.82
N THR A 19 -11.75 12.59 1.32
CA THR A 19 -11.04 13.52 0.46
C THR A 19 -9.94 12.80 -0.33
N LYS A 20 -9.50 13.41 -1.44
CA LYS A 20 -8.41 12.85 -2.27
C LYS A 20 -7.13 12.65 -1.45
N ASP A 21 -6.82 13.58 -0.54
CA ASP A 21 -5.63 13.52 0.31
C ASP A 21 -5.70 12.37 1.32
N GLU A 22 -6.87 12.12 1.90
CA GLU A 22 -7.08 10.98 2.79
C GLU A 22 -6.98 9.66 2.04
N ALA A 23 -7.57 9.59 0.85
CA ALA A 23 -7.44 8.42 -0.02
C ALA A 23 -5.98 8.13 -0.40
N ILE A 24 -5.20 9.17 -0.74
CA ILE A 24 -3.76 9.08 -1.01
C ILE A 24 -3.00 8.56 0.23
N LYS A 25 -3.28 9.11 1.42
CA LYS A 25 -2.66 8.66 2.68
C LYS A 25 -2.94 7.19 2.94
N ILE A 26 -4.20 6.75 2.81
CA ILE A 26 -4.62 5.36 3.02
C ILE A 26 -3.90 4.40 2.05
N VAL A 27 -3.85 4.73 0.76
CA VAL A 27 -3.20 3.87 -0.25
C VAL A 27 -1.69 3.82 -0.02
N THR A 28 -1.07 4.94 0.35
CA THR A 28 0.36 5.03 0.66
C THR A 28 0.72 4.20 1.89
N GLU A 29 -0.04 4.33 2.98
CA GLU A 29 0.16 3.58 4.21
C GLU A 29 0.01 2.07 3.97
N LYS A 30 -1.01 1.68 3.19
CA LYS A 30 -1.23 0.29 2.78
C LYS A 30 -0.04 -0.27 2.00
N ASN A 31 0.55 0.52 1.10
CA ASN A 31 1.72 0.12 0.33
C ASN A 31 2.99 0.01 1.21
N LYS A 32 3.21 0.96 2.13
CA LYS A 32 4.32 0.90 3.10
C LYS A 32 4.24 -0.34 3.97
N ARG A 33 3.08 -0.62 4.56
CA ARG A 33 2.84 -1.84 5.37
C ARG A 33 3.09 -3.12 4.57
N LYS A 34 2.65 -3.18 3.32
CA LYS A 34 2.92 -4.33 2.43
C LYS A 34 4.42 -4.47 2.13
N LYS A 35 5.14 -3.37 1.89
CA LYS A 35 6.59 -3.38 1.67
C LYS A 35 7.33 -3.87 2.91
N GLN A 36 6.98 -3.37 4.09
CA GLN A 36 7.56 -3.82 5.35
C GLN A 36 7.36 -5.32 5.57
N LYS A 37 6.13 -5.83 5.41
CA LYS A 37 5.86 -7.28 5.51
C LYS A 37 6.64 -8.14 4.51
N ARG A 38 6.90 -7.63 3.29
CA ARG A 38 7.74 -8.31 2.31
C ARG A 38 9.20 -8.34 2.75
N ASN A 39 9.71 -7.22 3.25
CA ASN A 39 11.08 -7.15 3.76
C ASN A 39 11.28 -8.07 4.97
N GLU A 40 10.33 -8.11 5.91
CA GLU A 40 10.35 -9.03 7.06
C GLU A 40 10.40 -10.50 6.63
N ARG A 41 9.60 -10.89 5.61
CA ARG A 41 9.63 -12.25 5.05
C ARG A 41 10.94 -12.55 4.33
N SER A 42 11.46 -11.59 3.55
CA SER A 42 12.73 -11.74 2.83
C SER A 42 13.91 -11.88 3.79
N ASN A 43 13.91 -11.14 4.90
CA ASN A 43 14.95 -11.25 5.93
C ASN A 43 14.90 -12.60 6.65
N LYS A 44 13.71 -13.18 6.86
CA LYS A 44 13.57 -14.49 7.51
C LYS A 44 14.04 -15.65 6.61
N GLY A 45 14.06 -15.48 5.30
CA GLY A 45 14.52 -16.48 4.33
C GLY A 45 16.03 -16.54 4.12
N ASN A 46 16.82 -15.62 4.70
CA ASN A 46 18.27 -15.58 4.53
C ASN A 46 19.06 -15.98 5.80
N VAL A 47 18.36 -16.45 6.86
CA VAL A 47 18.99 -16.88 8.12
C VAL A 47 19.43 -18.34 8.08
N ASN A 48 18.97 -19.13 7.09
CA ASN A 48 19.34 -20.54 6.91
C ASN A 48 20.04 -20.78 5.55
N LYS A 49 21.10 -20.02 5.28
CA LYS A 49 22.11 -20.44 4.30
C LYS A 49 23.39 -20.68 5.07
N ASP A 50 23.52 -21.91 5.54
CA ASP A 50 24.77 -22.56 5.93
C ASP A 50 25.80 -22.50 4.78
#